data_AF-A0A9E0RS07-F1
#
_entry.id   AF-A0A9E0RS07-F1
#
_cell.length_a   1.000
_cell.length_b   1.000
_cell.length_c   1.000
_cell.angle_alpha   90.00
_cell.angle_beta   90.00
_cell.angle_gamma   90.00
#
_symmetry.space_group_name_H-M   'P 1'
#
loop_
_entity.id
_entity.type
_entity.pdbx_description
1 polymer ?
#
loop_
_entity_poly.entity_id
_entity_poly.type
_entity_poly.pdbx_seq_one_letter_code
_entity_poly.pdbx_strand_id
1 'polypeptide(L)'
;FFVAWTLQGAWVVMTSCAALVAILSAEPTAVGAIYVIGAAMWMAGFAIEVMADQQKSRFRADPANAGRFINVGLWARSRHPNYFGEILLWAGIAVMAIPYLSGTQWVVMLSPLFVYALLTRISGIPTLARRGQQLWGDDPIYQAYVANTPRLLPRLR
;
A
#
# COMPACT_ATOMS: atom_id res chain seq x y z
N PHE A 1 -10.46 18.69 6.65
CA PHE A 1 -10.65 18.80 5.19
C PHE A 1 -9.36 19.23 4.49
N PHE A 2 -8.87 20.45 4.73
CA PHE A 2 -7.67 20.99 4.07
C PHE A 2 -6.42 20.09 4.17
N VAL A 3 -6.11 19.56 5.37
CA VAL A 3 -4.96 18.65 5.57
C VAL A 3 -5.06 17.39 4.70
N ALA A 4 -6.22 16.75 4.63
CA ALA A 4 -6.40 15.54 3.82
C ALA A 4 -6.28 15.84 2.32
N TRP A 5 -6.81 16.99 1.88
CA TRP A 5 -6.75 17.43 0.49
C TRP A 5 -5.31 17.74 0.04
N THR A 6 -4.56 18.51 0.85
CA THR A 6 -3.15 18.81 0.55
C THR A 6 -2.28 17.55 0.56
N LEU A 7 -2.55 16.61 1.45
CA LEU A 7 -1.83 15.34 1.54
C LEU A 7 -2.10 14.43 0.33
N GLN A 8 -3.33 14.42 -0.18
CA GLN A 8 -3.69 13.74 -1.43
C GLN A 8 -3.01 14.39 -2.65
N GLY A 9 -3.01 15.72 -2.74
CA GLY A 9 -2.30 16.43 -3.81
C GLY A 9 -0.79 16.16 -3.79
N ALA A 10 -0.17 16.23 -2.62
CA ALA A 10 1.25 15.93 -2.43
C ALA A 10 1.58 14.48 -2.80
N TRP A 11 0.71 13.52 -2.41
CA TRP A 11 0.84 12.13 -2.84
C TRP A 11 0.89 12.04 -4.36
N VAL A 12 -0.16 12.49 -5.04
CA VAL A 12 -0.29 12.34 -6.50
C VAL A 12 0.91 12.95 -7.21
N VAL A 13 1.36 14.15 -6.81
CA VAL A 13 2.54 14.80 -7.38
C VAL A 13 3.80 13.94 -7.16
N MET A 14 4.08 13.56 -5.92
CA MET A 14 5.31 12.82 -5.57
C MET A 14 5.41 11.46 -6.25
N THR A 15 4.29 10.76 -6.37
CA THR A 15 4.28 9.43 -6.99
C THR A 15 4.23 9.50 -8.52
N SER A 16 3.58 10.53 -9.09
CA SER A 16 3.58 10.76 -10.54
C SER A 16 4.93 11.25 -11.05
N CYS A 17 5.71 11.99 -10.24
CA CYS A 17 7.07 12.41 -10.63
C CYS A 17 7.97 11.23 -11.01
N ALA A 18 7.86 10.09 -10.33
CA ALA A 18 8.62 8.89 -10.66
C ALA A 18 8.29 8.36 -12.07
N ALA A 19 7.01 8.27 -12.38
CA ALA A 19 6.53 7.84 -13.69
C ALA A 19 6.88 8.86 -14.78
N LEU A 20 6.73 10.15 -14.50
CA LEU A 20 7.03 11.23 -15.44
C LEU A 20 8.50 11.31 -15.82
N VAL A 21 9.43 11.11 -14.87
CA VAL A 21 10.87 11.07 -15.17
C VAL A 21 11.21 9.93 -16.12
N ALA A 22 10.60 8.76 -15.95
CA ALA A 22 10.78 7.64 -16.87
C ALA A 22 10.19 7.94 -18.26
N ILE A 23 8.96 8.47 -18.33
CA ILE A 23 8.25 8.77 -19.59
C ILE A 23 8.93 9.88 -20.39
N LEU A 24 9.45 10.92 -19.72
CA LEU A 24 10.05 12.09 -20.36
C LEU A 24 11.55 11.91 -20.63
N SER A 25 12.12 10.76 -20.30
CA SER A 25 13.53 10.47 -20.59
C SER A 25 13.76 10.36 -22.11
N ALA A 26 14.67 11.17 -22.63
CA ALA A 26 14.95 11.26 -24.07
C ALA A 26 15.82 10.10 -24.60
N GLU A 27 16.47 9.37 -23.70
CA GLU A 27 17.36 8.25 -24.03
C GLU A 27 16.61 6.92 -23.86
N PRO A 28 16.32 6.18 -24.93
CA PRO A 28 15.71 4.87 -24.83
C PRO A 28 16.70 3.91 -24.17
N THR A 29 16.54 3.69 -22.87
CA THR A 29 17.26 2.64 -22.16
C THR A 29 16.60 1.29 -22.49
N ALA A 30 17.44 0.29 -22.79
CA ALA A 30 16.96 -1.07 -23.00
C ALA A 30 16.21 -1.56 -21.74
N VAL A 31 15.20 -2.42 -21.94
CA VAL A 31 14.48 -3.08 -20.85
C VAL A 31 15.47 -3.99 -20.10
N GLY A 32 16.11 -3.44 -19.07
CA GLY A 32 17.08 -4.13 -18.24
C GLY A 32 16.43 -4.92 -17.11
N ALA A 33 17.23 -5.73 -16.42
CA ALA A 33 16.78 -6.51 -15.27
C ALA A 33 16.08 -5.66 -14.19
N ILE A 34 16.54 -4.41 -13.99
CA ILE A 34 15.95 -3.47 -13.03
C ILE A 34 14.49 -3.16 -13.37
N TYR A 35 14.18 -2.93 -14.65
CA TYR A 35 12.80 -2.70 -15.09
C TYR A 35 11.93 -3.93 -14.82
N VAL A 36 12.42 -5.13 -15.17
CA VAL A 36 11.67 -6.38 -14.95
C VAL A 36 11.41 -6.61 -13.45
N ILE A 37 12.38 -6.35 -12.58
CA ILE A 37 12.22 -6.46 -11.13
C ILE A 37 11.14 -5.47 -10.64
N GLY A 38 11.24 -4.21 -11.04
CA GLY A 38 10.27 -3.18 -10.64
C GLY A 38 8.87 -3.46 -11.17
N ALA A 39 8.74 -3.95 -12.41
CA ALA A 39 7.47 -4.38 -13.00
C ALA A 39 6.88 -5.59 -12.27
N ALA A 40 7.70 -6.57 -11.88
CA ALA A 40 7.25 -7.71 -11.09
C ALA A 40 6.76 -7.29 -9.70
N MET A 41 7.47 -6.37 -9.04
CA MET A 41 7.03 -5.77 -7.77
C MET A 41 5.71 -5.03 -7.94
N TRP A 42 5.56 -4.24 -9.00
CA TRP A 42 4.32 -3.53 -9.32
C TRP A 42 3.15 -4.48 -9.52
N MET A 43 3.33 -5.49 -10.37
CA MET A 43 2.31 -6.51 -10.65
C MET A 43 1.89 -7.26 -9.38
N ALA A 44 2.86 -7.66 -8.55
CA ALA A 44 2.59 -8.33 -7.29
C ALA A 44 1.84 -7.42 -6.30
N GLY A 45 2.27 -6.16 -6.16
CA GLY A 45 1.63 -5.18 -5.29
C GLY A 45 0.19 -4.91 -5.71
N PHE A 46 -0.03 -4.66 -6.99
CA PHE A 46 -1.35 -4.44 -7.57
C PHE A 46 -2.27 -5.66 -7.39
N ALA A 47 -1.78 -6.88 -7.66
CA ALA A 47 -2.55 -8.10 -7.46
C ALA A 47 -2.97 -8.29 -6.00
N ILE A 48 -2.06 -8.06 -5.04
CA ILE A 48 -2.35 -8.15 -3.61
C ILE A 48 -3.42 -7.14 -3.21
N GLU A 49 -3.30 -5.89 -3.68
CA GLU A 49 -4.24 -4.82 -3.37
C GLU A 49 -5.65 -5.14 -3.89
N VAL A 50 -5.76 -5.48 -5.17
CA VAL A 50 -7.03 -5.84 -5.81
C VAL A 50 -7.66 -7.04 -5.12
N MET A 51 -6.89 -8.09 -4.83
CA MET A 51 -7.41 -9.27 -4.11
C MET A 51 -7.87 -8.93 -2.69
N ALA A 52 -7.12 -8.11 -1.96
CA ALA A 52 -7.47 -7.70 -0.60
C ALA A 52 -8.77 -6.90 -0.57
N ASP A 53 -8.94 -5.97 -1.49
CA ASP A 53 -10.13 -5.12 -1.57
C ASP A 53 -11.35 -5.88 -2.10
N GLN A 54 -11.17 -6.83 -3.03
CA GLN A 54 -12.22 -7.75 -3.44
C GLN A 54 -12.68 -8.64 -2.28
N GLN A 55 -11.75 -9.21 -1.50
CA GLN A 55 -12.08 -10.02 -0.32
C GLN A 55 -12.88 -9.20 0.70
N LYS A 56 -12.45 -7.97 0.96
CA LYS A 56 -13.11 -7.04 1.88
C LYS A 56 -14.50 -6.63 1.39
N SER A 57 -14.64 -6.35 0.11
CA SER A 57 -15.91 -5.97 -0.51
C SER A 57 -16.91 -7.13 -0.46
N ARG A 58 -16.48 -8.34 -0.81
CA ARG A 58 -17.30 -9.55 -0.71
C ARG A 58 -17.72 -9.85 0.73
N PHE A 59 -16.80 -9.73 1.69
CA PHE A 59 -17.12 -9.91 3.11
C PHE A 59 -18.20 -8.94 3.60
N ARG A 60 -18.12 -7.66 3.21
CA ARG A 60 -19.10 -6.63 3.60
C ARG A 60 -20.44 -6.75 2.91
N ALA A 61 -20.48 -7.33 1.71
CA ALA A 61 -21.71 -7.50 0.95
C ALA A 61 -22.64 -8.57 1.56
N ASP A 62 -22.08 -9.48 2.35
CA ASP A 62 -22.84 -10.52 3.05
C ASP A 62 -23.47 -9.97 4.34
N PRO A 63 -24.82 -9.95 4.45
CA PRO A 63 -25.52 -9.47 5.65
C PRO A 63 -25.15 -10.22 6.93
N ALA A 64 -24.71 -11.47 6.85
CA ALA A 64 -24.26 -12.25 8.02
C ALA A 64 -22.97 -11.69 8.65
N ASN A 65 -22.25 -10.83 7.92
CA ASN A 65 -21.05 -10.16 8.38
C ASN A 65 -21.30 -8.71 8.84
N ALA A 66 -22.57 -8.28 8.90
CA ALA A 66 -22.91 -6.95 9.40
C ALA A 66 -22.33 -6.73 10.80
N GLY A 67 -21.58 -5.63 10.96
CA GLY A 67 -20.93 -5.29 12.23
C GLY A 67 -19.70 -6.15 12.57
N ARG A 68 -19.26 -7.07 11.72
CA ARG A 68 -18.05 -7.90 11.94
C ARG A 68 -16.84 -7.32 11.22
N PHE A 69 -15.65 -7.71 11.67
CA PHE A 69 -14.39 -7.40 11.00
C PHE A 69 -13.90 -8.59 10.17
N ILE A 70 -13.23 -8.31 9.05
CA ILE A 70 -12.65 -9.35 8.21
C ILE A 70 -11.34 -9.86 8.82
N ASN A 71 -11.21 -11.18 8.94
CA ASN A 71 -10.02 -11.86 9.44
C ASN A 71 -9.68 -13.13 8.63
N VAL A 72 -10.19 -13.23 7.40
CA VAL A 72 -10.01 -14.38 6.49
C VAL A 72 -9.19 -14.00 5.25
N GLY A 73 -8.65 -15.00 4.55
CA GLY A 73 -7.87 -14.78 3.32
C GLY A 73 -6.58 -14.01 3.58
N LEU A 74 -6.33 -12.95 2.80
CA LEU A 74 -5.16 -12.08 2.98
C LEU A 74 -5.20 -11.32 4.31
N TRP A 75 -6.41 -10.99 4.78
CA TRP A 75 -6.61 -10.30 6.05
C TRP A 75 -6.25 -11.16 7.27
N ALA A 76 -6.25 -12.48 7.14
CA ALA A 76 -5.74 -13.39 8.17
C ALA A 76 -4.20 -13.36 8.31
N ARG A 77 -3.49 -12.91 7.26
CA ARG A 77 -2.02 -12.93 7.19
C ARG A 77 -1.40 -11.56 7.47
N SER A 78 -2.13 -10.50 7.15
CA SER A 78 -1.78 -9.11 7.45
C SER A 78 -3.06 -8.35 7.75
N ARG A 79 -3.02 -7.43 8.71
CA ARG A 79 -4.16 -6.56 9.02
C ARG A 79 -4.41 -5.50 7.95
N HIS A 80 -3.41 -5.21 7.10
CA HIS A 80 -3.50 -4.21 6.04
C HIS A 80 -2.81 -4.73 4.77
N PRO A 81 -3.32 -5.82 4.16
CA PRO A 81 -2.69 -6.41 2.98
C PRO A 81 -2.81 -5.48 1.76
N ASN A 82 -3.89 -4.69 1.67
CA ASN A 82 -4.06 -3.69 0.63
C ASN A 82 -2.99 -2.59 0.70
N TYR A 83 -2.70 -2.04 1.88
CA TYR A 83 -1.63 -1.05 2.04
C TYR A 83 -0.24 -1.65 1.77
N PHE A 84 -0.03 -2.93 2.08
CA PHE A 84 1.21 -3.60 1.68
C PHE A 84 1.34 -3.67 0.16
N GLY A 85 0.25 -4.02 -0.55
CA GLY A 85 0.19 -3.99 -2.01
C GLY A 85 0.51 -2.62 -2.59
N GLU A 86 -0.11 -1.58 -2.03
CA GLU A 86 0.10 -0.17 -2.43
C GLU A 86 1.55 0.29 -2.19
N ILE A 87 2.16 -0.05 -1.07
CA ILE A 87 3.57 0.28 -0.82
C ILE A 87 4.49 -0.48 -1.80
N LEU A 88 4.19 -1.76 -2.05
CA LEU A 88 4.99 -2.61 -2.93
C LEU A 88 4.92 -2.13 -4.39
N LEU A 89 3.75 -1.69 -4.86
CA LEU A 89 3.60 -1.19 -6.23
C LEU A 89 4.33 0.14 -6.43
N TRP A 90 4.25 1.06 -5.46
CA TRP A 90 4.98 2.33 -5.55
C TRP A 90 6.49 2.12 -5.42
N ALA A 91 6.93 1.16 -4.61
CA ALA A 91 8.33 0.73 -4.60
C ALA A 91 8.75 0.12 -5.94
N GLY A 92 7.88 -0.64 -6.60
CA GLY A 92 8.13 -1.17 -7.95
C GLY A 92 8.35 -0.07 -8.98
N ILE A 93 7.52 0.98 -8.97
CA ILE A 93 7.70 2.16 -9.82
C ILE A 93 9.01 2.89 -9.53
N ALA A 94 9.34 3.07 -8.25
CA ALA A 94 10.61 3.67 -7.85
C ALA A 94 11.80 2.85 -8.37
N VAL A 95 11.76 1.51 -8.28
CA VAL A 95 12.80 0.62 -8.83
C VAL A 95 12.90 0.76 -10.34
N MET A 96 11.77 0.79 -11.07
CA MET A 96 11.79 1.00 -12.53
C MET A 96 12.39 2.35 -12.92
N ALA A 97 12.27 3.37 -12.08
CA ALA A 97 12.81 4.70 -12.36
C ALA A 97 14.34 4.78 -12.19
N ILE A 98 14.98 3.90 -11.39
CA ILE A 98 16.42 3.95 -11.04
C ILE A 98 17.34 4.21 -12.25
N PRO A 99 17.23 3.48 -13.38
CA PRO A 99 18.12 3.67 -14.52
C PRO A 99 18.04 5.05 -15.18
N TYR A 100 16.95 5.78 -14.93
CA TYR A 100 16.66 7.09 -15.50
C TYR A 100 17.03 8.25 -14.57
N LEU A 101 17.49 7.96 -13.34
CA LEU A 101 17.78 8.99 -12.34
C LEU A 101 19.21 9.53 -12.49
N SER A 102 19.33 10.85 -12.51
CA SER A 102 20.59 11.58 -12.49
C SER A 102 20.51 12.81 -11.58
N GLY A 103 21.64 13.18 -10.96
CA GLY A 103 21.75 14.42 -10.16
C GLY A 103 20.69 14.53 -9.05
N THR A 104 19.85 15.57 -9.12
CA THR A 104 18.80 15.84 -8.11
C THR A 104 17.56 14.95 -8.24
N GLN A 105 17.43 14.17 -9.32
CA GLN A 105 16.25 13.31 -9.56
C GLN A 105 16.15 12.14 -8.57
N TRP A 106 17.24 11.81 -7.86
CA TRP A 106 17.24 10.80 -6.79
C TRP A 106 16.24 11.08 -5.67
N VAL A 107 15.77 12.33 -5.52
CA VAL A 107 14.70 12.71 -4.59
C VAL A 107 13.41 11.89 -4.81
N VAL A 108 13.18 11.40 -6.03
CA VAL A 108 12.04 10.53 -6.37
C VAL A 108 12.02 9.25 -5.54
N MET A 109 13.18 8.74 -5.10
CA MET A 109 13.25 7.54 -4.24
C MET A 109 12.67 7.76 -2.84
N LEU A 110 12.38 9.01 -2.45
CA LEU A 110 11.64 9.31 -1.23
C LEU A 110 10.14 9.00 -1.37
N SER A 111 9.61 8.83 -2.59
CA SER A 111 8.18 8.56 -2.81
C SER A 111 7.66 7.27 -2.12
N PRO A 112 8.30 6.08 -2.21
CA PRO A 112 7.82 4.90 -1.47
C PRO A 112 7.94 5.08 0.05
N LEU A 113 8.95 5.81 0.55
CA LEU A 113 9.07 6.13 1.97
C LEU A 113 7.96 7.07 2.43
N PHE A 114 7.58 8.03 1.58
CA PHE A 114 6.46 8.93 1.81
C PHE A 114 5.14 8.15 1.86
N VAL A 115 4.86 7.29 0.88
CA VAL A 115 3.65 6.43 0.86
C VAL A 115 3.61 5.53 2.11
N TYR A 116 4.75 4.93 2.47
CA TYR A 116 4.85 4.13 3.70
C TYR A 116 4.51 4.96 4.94
N ALA A 117 5.14 6.13 5.12
CA ALA A 117 4.90 6.99 6.28
C ALA A 117 3.45 7.49 6.33
N LEU A 118 2.91 7.83 5.16
CA LEU A 118 1.54 8.26 4.98
C LEU A 118 0.57 7.17 5.45
N LEU A 119 0.66 5.95 4.90
CA LEU A 119 -0.29 4.86 5.20
C LEU A 119 -0.09 4.25 6.59
N THR A 120 1.12 4.28 7.14
CA THR A 120 1.42 3.60 8.42
C THR A 120 1.40 4.53 9.63
N ARG A 121 1.68 5.83 9.47
CA ARG A 121 1.85 6.75 10.61
C ARG A 121 0.91 7.94 10.59
N ILE A 122 0.59 8.49 9.43
CA ILE A 122 -0.20 9.73 9.33
C ILE A 122 -1.67 9.41 9.11
N SER A 123 -1.96 8.70 8.03
CA SER A 123 -3.28 8.28 7.57
C SER A 123 -3.34 6.76 7.46
N GLY A 124 -4.47 6.21 7.01
CA GLY A 124 -4.61 4.77 6.80
C GLY A 124 -4.72 3.99 8.12
N ILE A 125 -3.63 3.35 8.55
CA ILE A 125 -3.67 2.36 9.64
C ILE A 125 -4.07 2.97 10.99
N PRO A 126 -3.49 4.09 11.47
CA PRO A 126 -3.84 4.63 12.79
C PRO A 126 -5.33 4.96 12.91
N THR A 127 -5.92 5.53 11.84
CA THR A 127 -7.35 5.85 11.78
C THR A 127 -8.20 4.59 11.81
N LEU A 128 -7.83 3.56 11.06
CA LEU A 128 -8.53 2.26 11.06
C LEU A 128 -8.40 1.53 12.39
N ALA A 129 -7.23 1.58 13.03
CA ALA A 129 -7.01 0.97 14.33
C ALA A 129 -7.86 1.64 15.42
N ARG A 130 -7.94 2.98 15.44
CA ARG A 130 -8.81 3.73 16.36
C ARG A 130 -10.29 3.36 16.16
N ARG A 131 -10.75 3.33 14.91
CA ARG A 131 -12.14 2.94 14.61
C ARG A 131 -12.42 1.48 14.97
N GLY A 132 -11.48 0.58 14.70
CA GLY A 132 -11.60 -0.83 15.07
C GLY A 132 -11.66 -1.02 16.59
N GLN A 133 -10.86 -0.27 17.34
CA GLN A 133 -10.92 -0.27 18.81
C GLN A 133 -12.27 0.25 19.33
N GLN A 134 -12.87 1.25 18.69
CA GLN A 134 -14.19 1.77 19.08
C GLN A 134 -15.33 0.78 18.80
N LEU A 135 -15.22 -0.01 17.73
CA LEU A 135 -16.27 -0.94 17.31
C LEU A 135 -16.15 -2.33 17.96
N TRP A 136 -14.92 -2.81 18.14
CA TRP A 136 -14.62 -4.19 18.53
C TRP A 136 -13.59 -4.29 19.65
N GLY A 137 -13.26 -3.18 20.33
CA GLY A 137 -12.21 -3.16 21.36
C GLY A 137 -12.43 -4.12 22.51
N ASP A 138 -13.69 -4.38 22.87
CA ASP A 138 -14.09 -5.29 23.94
C ASP A 138 -14.31 -6.74 23.46
N ASP A 139 -14.24 -6.99 22.14
CA ASP A 139 -14.40 -8.32 21.55
C ASP A 139 -13.08 -9.12 21.70
N PRO A 140 -13.06 -10.23 22.45
CA PRO A 140 -11.86 -11.06 22.62
C PRO A 140 -11.31 -11.60 21.29
N ILE A 141 -12.17 -11.84 20.30
CA ILE A 141 -11.77 -12.33 18.97
C ILE A 141 -11.00 -11.23 18.23
N TYR A 142 -11.45 -9.98 18.33
CA TYR A 142 -10.75 -8.84 17.73
C TYR A 142 -9.39 -8.60 18.40
N GLN A 143 -9.34 -8.67 19.73
CA GLN A 143 -8.07 -8.54 20.46
C GLN A 143 -7.08 -9.65 20.07
N ALA A 144 -7.55 -10.90 19.99
CA ALA A 144 -6.74 -12.03 19.54
C ALA A 144 -6.26 -11.84 18.09
N TYR A 145 -7.11 -11.31 17.20
CA TYR A 145 -6.73 -10.99 15.82
C TYR A 145 -5.65 -9.91 15.75
N VAL A 146 -5.77 -8.84 16.54
CA VAL A 146 -4.78 -7.75 16.62
C VAL A 146 -3.43 -8.25 17.15
N ALA A 147 -3.44 -9.10 18.18
CA ALA A 147 -2.24 -9.67 18.79
C ALA A 147 -1.54 -10.66 17.85
N ASN A 148 -2.32 -11.52 17.18
CA ASN A 148 -1.80 -12.61 16.38
C ASN A 148 -1.61 -12.26 14.90
N THR A 149 -2.03 -11.10 14.41
CA THR A 149 -1.89 -10.77 12.98
C THR A 149 -0.94 -9.59 12.78
N PRO A 150 0.13 -9.74 11.97
CA PRO A 150 1.03 -8.65 11.65
C PRO A 150 0.29 -7.44 11.09
N ARG A 151 0.86 -6.26 11.32
CA ARG A 151 0.24 -5.01 10.88
C ARG A 151 0.28 -4.82 9.36
N LEU A 152 1.41 -5.14 8.71
CA LEU A 152 1.63 -4.81 7.30
C LEU A 152 2.21 -6.00 6.51
N LEU A 153 3.39 -6.49 6.91
CA LEU A 153 4.04 -7.61 6.24
C LEU A 153 3.22 -8.90 6.39
N PRO A 154 2.74 -9.51 5.30
CA PRO A 154 1.99 -10.75 5.38
C PRO A 154 2.82 -11.88 5.99
N ARG A 155 2.25 -12.61 6.95
CA ARG A 155 2.84 -13.88 7.38
C ARG A 155 2.75 -14.89 6.24
N LEU A 156 3.91 -15.31 5.78
CA LEU A 156 4.10 -16.51 4.98
C LEU A 156 4.11 -17.65 5.99
N ARG A 157 3.06 -18.49 5.97
CA ARG A 157 3.03 -19.69 6.81
C ARG A 157 4.08 -20.68 6.34
#